data_AF-A0A3C1VR11-F1
#
_entry.id   AF-A0A3C1VR11-F1
#
_cell.length_a   1.000
_cell.length_b   1.000
_cell.length_c   1.000
_cell.angle_alpha   90.00
_cell.angle_beta   90.00
_cell.angle_gamma   90.00
#
_symmetry.space_group_name_H-M   'P 1'
#
loop_
_entity.id
_entity.type
_entity.pdbx_description
1 polymer ?
#
loop_
_entity_poly.entity_id
_entity_poly.type
_entity_poly.pdbx_seq_one_letter_code
_entity_poly.pdbx_strand_id
1 'polypeptide(L)'
;GAVFRDAADLISEELLAALDQIFADIPGYHYGRLDIKFKDIESLRSGRDFHIIEINGASSESINIWDRNASLSQALRTLLQQYHTLFKLGSANRALGHEPPGLKALFSAWRFESQLVKQYPDND
;
A
#
# COMPACT_ATOMS: atom_id res chain seq x y z
N GLY A 1 6.66 10.90 16.99
CA GLY A 1 7.22 9.59 16.59
C GLY A 1 6.11 8.57 16.52
N ALA A 2 6.27 7.50 15.74
CA ALA A 2 5.27 6.44 15.56
C ALA A 2 5.80 5.10 16.09
N VAL A 3 4.90 4.21 16.50
CA VAL A 3 5.23 2.84 16.92
C VAL A 3 4.61 1.88 15.91
N PHE A 4 5.45 1.06 15.29
CA PHE A 4 5.02 0.03 14.35
C PHE A 4 5.06 -1.33 15.03
N ARG A 5 3.99 -2.11 14.84
CA ARG A 5 3.85 -3.49 15.31
C ARG A 5 3.16 -4.27 14.20
N ASP A 6 3.70 -5.44 13.90
CA ASP A 6 3.05 -6.44 13.08
C ASP A 6 1.81 -6.95 13.83
N ALA A 7 0.70 -6.94 13.11
CA ALA A 7 -0.63 -7.33 13.59
C ALA A 7 -1.25 -8.36 12.65
N ALA A 8 -0.43 -9.17 11.98
CA ALA A 8 -0.89 -10.24 11.10
C ALA A 8 -1.85 -11.23 11.78
N ASP A 9 -1.78 -11.37 13.11
CA ASP A 9 -2.71 -12.17 13.92
C ASP A 9 -4.14 -11.62 13.97
N LEU A 10 -4.33 -10.35 13.56
CA LEU A 10 -5.65 -9.72 13.44
C LEU A 10 -6.31 -9.98 12.08
N ILE A 11 -5.63 -10.62 11.12
CA ILE A 11 -6.24 -10.98 9.84
C ILE A 11 -7.33 -12.03 10.09
N SER A 12 -8.51 -11.79 9.52
CA SER A 12 -9.69 -12.66 9.59
C SER A 12 -10.35 -12.73 8.23
N GLU A 13 -11.12 -13.78 7.99
CA GLU A 13 -11.86 -13.99 6.74
C GLU A 13 -12.87 -12.86 6.49
N GLU A 14 -13.50 -12.33 7.54
CA GLU A 14 -14.46 -11.23 7.43
C GLU A 14 -13.77 -9.92 7.03
N LEU A 15 -12.58 -9.66 7.57
CA LEU A 15 -11.78 -8.50 7.16
C LEU A 15 -11.31 -8.65 5.71
N LEU A 16 -10.83 -9.83 5.32
CA LEU A 16 -10.43 -10.10 3.93
C LEU A 16 -11.59 -9.90 2.96
N ALA A 17 -12.78 -10.42 3.27
CA ALA A 17 -13.96 -10.26 2.43
C ALA A 17 -14.38 -8.79 2.28
N ALA A 18 -14.29 -7.99 3.36
CA ALA A 18 -14.58 -6.56 3.30
C ALA A 18 -13.54 -5.81 2.43
N LEU A 19 -12.26 -6.17 2.54
CA LEU A 19 -11.19 -5.59 1.72
C LEU A 19 -11.32 -6.00 0.24
N ASP A 20 -11.69 -7.25 -0.05
CA ASP A 20 -11.93 -7.73 -1.42
C ASP A 20 -13.06 -6.93 -2.11
N GLN A 21 -14.13 -6.61 -1.38
CA GLN A 21 -15.20 -5.75 -1.88
C GLN A 21 -14.69 -4.34 -2.21
N ILE A 22 -13.86 -3.76 -1.33
CA ILE A 22 -13.26 -2.44 -1.57
C ILE A 22 -12.37 -2.46 -2.82
N PHE A 23 -11.52 -3.47 -2.97
CA PHE A 23 -10.59 -3.55 -4.09
C PHE A 23 -11.29 -3.93 -5.41
N ALA A 24 -12.43 -4.62 -5.36
CA ALA A 24 -13.25 -4.88 -6.55
C ALA A 24 -13.73 -3.59 -7.23
N ASP A 25 -13.91 -2.51 -6.45
CA ASP A 25 -14.32 -1.19 -6.95
C ASP A 25 -13.15 -0.37 -7.53
N ILE A 26 -11.92 -0.92 -7.53
CA ILE A 26 -10.72 -0.26 -8.06
C ILE A 26 -10.09 -1.12 -9.18
N PRO A 27 -10.63 -1.05 -10.42
CA PRO A 27 -10.12 -1.84 -11.53
C PRO A 27 -8.63 -1.61 -11.79
N GLY A 28 -7.89 -2.71 -11.96
CA GLY A 28 -6.43 -2.67 -12.22
C GLY A 28 -5.58 -2.45 -10.97
N TYR A 29 -6.17 -2.42 -9.78
CA TYR A 29 -5.43 -2.44 -8.52
C TYR A 29 -5.01 -3.88 -8.16
N HIS A 30 -3.73 -4.19 -8.36
CA HIS A 30 -3.19 -5.53 -8.13
C HIS A 30 -2.27 -5.63 -6.92
N TYR A 31 -1.72 -4.50 -6.46
CA TYR A 31 -0.77 -4.46 -5.34
C TYR A 31 -0.68 -3.05 -4.76
N GLY A 32 -0.64 -2.98 -3.44
CA GLY A 32 -0.33 -1.76 -2.71
C GLY A 32 -0.66 -1.88 -1.23
N ARG A 33 -0.94 -0.75 -0.58
CA ARG A 33 -1.21 -0.67 0.85
C ARG A 33 -2.42 0.23 1.12
N LEU A 34 -3.23 -0.18 2.08
CA LEU A 34 -4.35 0.60 2.59
C LEU A 34 -4.00 1.14 3.97
N ASP A 35 -3.99 2.46 4.13
CA ASP A 35 -3.81 3.07 5.44
C ASP A 35 -5.19 3.40 6.00
N ILE A 36 -5.53 2.74 7.11
CA ILE A 36 -6.86 2.80 7.71
C ILE A 36 -6.82 3.36 9.13
N LYS A 37 -7.93 3.99 9.53
CA LYS A 37 -8.25 4.31 10.92
C LYS A 37 -9.48 3.52 11.33
N PHE A 38 -9.40 2.78 12.43
CA PHE A 38 -10.48 1.92 12.90
C PHE A 38 -10.83 2.20 14.35
N LYS A 39 -12.06 1.85 14.75
CA LYS A 39 -12.60 2.09 16.09
C LYS A 39 -11.96 1.21 17.15
N ASP A 40 -11.96 -0.11 16.92
CA ASP A 40 -11.42 -1.12 17.82
C ASP A 40 -11.08 -2.41 17.04
N ILE A 41 -10.28 -3.30 17.66
CA ILE A 41 -9.78 -4.53 17.02
C ILE A 41 -10.92 -5.48 16.64
N GLU A 42 -11.93 -5.63 17.49
CA GLU A 42 -13.05 -6.55 17.22
C GLU A 42 -13.82 -6.11 15.97
N SER A 43 -14.12 -4.83 15.88
CA SER A 43 -14.81 -4.25 14.72
C SER A 43 -13.96 -4.38 13.46
N LEU A 44 -12.66 -4.09 13.53
CA LEU A 44 -11.73 -4.27 12.41
C LEU A 44 -11.72 -5.73 11.92
N ARG A 45 -11.56 -6.70 12.83
CA ARG A 45 -11.59 -8.13 12.49
C ARG A 45 -12.92 -8.57 11.88
N SER A 46 -14.02 -7.89 12.21
CA SER A 46 -15.32 -8.16 11.59
C SER A 46 -15.55 -7.42 10.27
N GLY A 47 -14.53 -6.71 9.74
CA GLY A 47 -14.63 -5.91 8.53
C GLY A 47 -15.48 -4.65 8.68
N ARG A 48 -15.62 -4.11 9.91
CA ARG A 48 -16.51 -2.98 10.24
C ARG A 48 -15.76 -1.82 10.92
N ASP A 49 -16.41 -0.66 10.96
CA ASP A 49 -16.00 0.53 11.70
C ASP A 49 -14.54 0.97 11.46
N PHE A 50 -14.12 0.95 10.20
CA PHE A 50 -12.87 1.55 9.74
C PHE A 50 -13.08 2.52 8.59
N HIS A 51 -12.16 3.46 8.47
CA HIS A 51 -12.10 4.46 7.42
C HIS A 51 -10.79 4.34 6.69
N ILE A 52 -10.86 4.41 5.36
CA ILE A 52 -9.70 4.48 4.49
C ILE A 52 -9.20 5.92 4.49
N ILE A 53 -7.93 6.10 4.88
CA ILE A 53 -7.26 7.40 4.88
C ILE A 53 -6.46 7.57 3.59
N GLU A 54 -5.80 6.50 3.15
CA GLU A 54 -4.98 6.51 1.94
C GLU A 54 -4.99 5.14 1.26
N ILE A 55 -5.01 5.14 -0.08
CA ILE A 55 -4.76 3.98 -0.91
C ILE A 55 -3.43 4.22 -1.62
N ASN A 56 -2.42 3.46 -1.24
CA ASN A 56 -1.11 3.50 -1.86
C ASN A 56 -1.03 2.44 -2.96
N GLY A 57 -0.37 2.76 -4.07
CA GLY A 57 -0.12 1.83 -5.18
C GLY A 57 1.16 1.02 -5.02
N ALA A 58 1.67 0.49 -6.14
CA ALA A 58 2.82 -0.41 -6.21
C ALA A 58 4.13 0.13 -5.59
N SER A 59 4.26 1.44 -5.43
CA SER A 59 5.43 2.10 -4.83
C SER A 59 5.41 2.14 -3.29
N SER A 60 4.35 1.64 -2.65
CA SER A 60 4.22 1.67 -1.18
C SER A 60 5.32 0.85 -0.51
N GLU A 61 6.05 1.42 0.44
CA GLU A 61 6.97 0.66 1.28
C GLU A 61 6.20 -0.32 2.19
N SER A 62 6.76 -1.53 2.36
CA SER A 62 6.29 -2.51 3.34
C SER A 62 6.57 -2.03 4.77
N ILE A 63 5.63 -1.30 5.38
CA ILE A 63 5.81 -0.69 6.71
C ILE A 63 6.10 -1.74 7.80
N ASN A 64 5.67 -2.99 7.61
CA ASN A 64 5.94 -4.08 8.55
C ASN A 64 7.44 -4.38 8.75
N ILE A 65 8.33 -3.94 7.85
CA ILE A 65 9.79 -4.07 8.07
C ILE A 65 10.29 -3.19 9.22
N TRP A 66 9.51 -2.18 9.63
CA TRP A 66 9.84 -1.27 10.72
C TRP A 66 9.31 -1.73 12.08
N ASP A 67 8.75 -2.95 12.18
CA ASP A 67 8.44 -3.53 13.49
C ASP A 67 9.72 -3.59 14.35
N ARG A 68 9.63 -3.10 15.59
CA ARG A 68 10.73 -3.10 16.57
C ARG A 68 11.34 -4.50 16.81
N ASN A 69 10.58 -5.56 16.55
CA ASN A 69 10.96 -6.95 16.74
C ASN A 69 11.46 -7.59 15.42
N ALA A 70 11.38 -6.90 14.28
CA ALA A 70 11.86 -7.43 13.01
C ALA A 70 13.39 -7.46 12.99
N SER A 71 13.95 -8.59 12.58
CA SER A 71 15.37 -8.71 12.29
C SER A 71 15.69 -8.15 10.90
N LEU A 72 16.94 -7.74 10.68
CA LEU A 72 17.40 -7.29 9.36
C LEU A 72 17.14 -8.34 8.26
N SER A 73 17.30 -9.63 8.57
CA SER A 73 17.07 -10.69 7.59
C SER A 73 15.58 -10.86 7.24
N GLN A 74 14.67 -10.63 8.20
CA GLN A 74 13.24 -10.59 7.96
C GLN A 74 12.87 -9.38 7.08
N ALA A 75 13.38 -8.19 7.41
CA ALA A 75 13.16 -6.98 6.60
C ALA A 75 13.64 -7.16 5.15
N LEU A 76 14.86 -7.67 4.95
CA LEU A 76 15.40 -7.94 3.61
C LEU A 76 14.56 -8.99 2.86
N ARG A 77 14.12 -10.05 3.53
CA ARG A 77 13.25 -11.06 2.91
C ARG A 77 11.93 -10.47 2.45
N THR A 78 11.28 -9.65 3.29
CA THR A 78 10.03 -8.95 2.94
C THR A 78 10.23 -8.07 1.72
N LEU A 79 11.29 -7.27 1.67
CA LEU A 79 11.59 -6.40 0.53
C LEU A 79 11.81 -7.21 -0.76
N LEU A 80 12.60 -8.29 -0.70
CA LEU A 80 12.83 -9.15 -1.86
C LEU A 80 11.54 -9.82 -2.35
N GLN A 81 10.66 -10.25 -1.45
CA GLN A 81 9.35 -10.81 -1.79
C GLN A 81 8.43 -9.76 -2.42
N GLN A 82 8.42 -8.54 -1.91
CA GLN A 82 7.70 -7.42 -2.50
C GLN A 82 8.19 -7.16 -3.93
N TYR A 83 9.49 -6.98 -4.14
CA TYR A 83 10.03 -6.75 -5.49
C TYR A 83 9.74 -7.91 -6.43
N HIS A 84 9.91 -9.15 -5.98
CA HIS A 84 9.58 -10.33 -6.79
C HIS A 84 8.12 -10.30 -7.26
N THR A 85 7.19 -9.98 -6.36
CA THR A 85 5.76 -9.86 -6.66
C THR A 85 5.50 -8.74 -7.67
N LEU A 86 6.09 -7.56 -7.46
CA LEU A 86 5.96 -6.42 -8.36
C LEU A 86 6.49 -6.71 -9.77
N PHE A 87 7.64 -7.38 -9.90
CA PHE A 87 8.18 -7.78 -11.21
C PHE A 87 7.29 -8.82 -11.91
N LYS A 88 6.71 -9.77 -11.16
CA LYS A 88 5.77 -10.76 -11.69
C LYS A 88 4.50 -10.08 -12.22
N LEU A 89 3.92 -9.17 -11.45
CA LEU A 89 2.75 -8.39 -11.86
C LEU A 89 3.07 -7.47 -13.04
N GLY A 90 4.23 -6.81 -13.04
CA GLY A 90 4.68 -5.98 -14.15
C GLY A 90 4.85 -6.77 -15.45
N SER A 91 5.38 -7.99 -15.36
CA SER A 91 5.48 -8.90 -16.51
C SER A 91 4.11 -9.32 -17.03
N ALA A 92 3.17 -9.66 -16.14
CA ALA A 92 1.80 -10.01 -16.52
C ALA A 92 1.07 -8.82 -17.18
N ASN A 93 1.18 -7.62 -16.60
CA ASN A 93 0.58 -6.41 -17.16
C ASN A 93 1.17 -6.07 -18.54
N ARG A 94 2.48 -6.26 -18.74
CA ARG A 94 3.09 -6.08 -20.05
C ARG A 94 2.59 -7.09 -21.08
N ALA A 95 2.37 -8.35 -20.68
CA ALA A 95 1.77 -9.36 -21.55
C ALA A 95 0.32 -9.03 -21.96
N LEU A 96 -0.40 -8.29 -21.11
CA LEU A 96 -1.73 -7.73 -21.40
C LEU A 96 -1.68 -6.45 -22.25
N GLY A 97 -0.50 -5.96 -22.64
CA GLY A 97 -0.32 -4.78 -23.47
C GLY A 97 -0.20 -3.46 -22.71
N HIS A 98 -0.10 -3.48 -21.37
CA HIS A 98 0.17 -2.28 -20.60
C HIS A 98 1.63 -1.83 -20.77
N GLU A 99 1.83 -0.54 -21.01
CA GLU A 99 3.14 0.07 -21.13
C GLU A 99 3.45 0.99 -19.94
N PRO A 100 4.70 1.00 -19.44
CA PRO A 100 5.10 1.96 -18.42
C PRO A 100 5.06 3.39 -18.99
N PRO A 101 4.82 4.41 -18.14
CA PRO A 101 4.85 5.80 -18.59
C PRO A 101 6.23 6.17 -19.13
N GLY A 102 6.26 6.93 -20.23
CA GLY A 102 7.49 7.51 -20.75
C GLY A 102 8.07 8.61 -19.84
N LEU A 103 9.36 8.90 -20.01
CA LEU A 103 10.08 9.90 -19.19
C LEU A 103 9.40 11.28 -19.15
N LYS A 104 8.80 11.73 -20.26
CA LYS A 104 8.07 13.00 -20.31
C LYS A 104 6.83 13.00 -19.41
N ALA A 105 6.08 11.89 -19.38
CA ALA A 105 4.91 11.76 -18.52
C ALA A 105 5.32 11.75 -17.05
N LEU A 106 6.39 11.03 -16.70
CA LEU A 106 6.96 11.03 -15.35
C LEU A 106 7.40 12.43 -14.91
N PHE A 107 8.12 13.16 -15.77
CA PHE A 107 8.56 14.52 -15.47
C PHE A 107 7.38 15.48 -15.29
N SER A 108 6.35 15.37 -16.13
CA SER A 108 5.13 16.18 -16.01
C SER A 108 4.39 15.90 -14.70
N ALA A 109 4.25 14.63 -14.32
CA ALA A 109 3.61 14.23 -13.08
C ALA A 109 4.39 14.75 -11.86
N TRP A 110 5.71 14.57 -11.84
CA TRP A 110 6.57 15.08 -10.78
C TRP A 110 6.50 16.61 -10.64
N ARG A 111 6.49 17.34 -11.76
CA ARG A 111 6.37 18.80 -11.74
C ARG A 111 5.01 19.24 -11.17
N PHE A 112 3.94 18.56 -11.55
CA PHE A 112 2.60 18.83 -11.04
C PHE A 112 2.51 18.58 -9.53
N GLU A 113 2.97 17.41 -9.07
CA GLU A 113 3.06 17.07 -7.65
C GLU A 113 3.90 18.10 -6.88
N SER A 114 5.05 18.49 -7.41
CA SER A 114 5.91 19.52 -6.80
C SER A 114 5.23 20.90 -6.67
N GLN A 115 4.22 21.20 -7.49
CA GLN A 115 3.43 22.43 -7.37
C GLN A 115 2.31 22.29 -6.34
N LEU A 116 1.69 21.11 -6.25
CA LEU A 116 0.71 20.81 -5.20
C LEU A 116 1.34 20.82 -3.82
N VAL A 117 2.54 20.22 -3.68
CA VAL A 117 3.23 20.14 -2.40
C VAL A 117 3.46 21.52 -1.77
N LYS A 118 3.70 22.54 -2.59
CA LYS A 118 3.87 23.93 -2.15
C LYS A 118 2.60 24.59 -1.61
N GLN A 119 1.43 24.00 -1.85
CA GLN A 119 0.15 24.52 -1.37
C GLN A 119 -0.26 23.88 -0.04
N TYR A 120 0.40 22.80 0.39
CA TYR A 120 0.15 22.26 1.71
C TYR A 120 0.68 23.23 2.78
N PRO A 121 -0.08 23.43 3.87
CA PRO A 121 0.42 24.20 5.00
C PRO A 121 1.68 23.53 5.55
N ASP A 122 2.55 24.34 6.14
CA ASP A 122 3.70 23.83 6.88
C ASP A 122 3.19 22.89 7.98
N ASN A 123 3.69 21.65 7.98
CA ASN A 123 3.41 20.71 9.04
C ASN A 123 4.43 20.96 10.17
N ASP A 124 3.99 21.65 11.23
CA ASP A 124 4.71 21.77 12.50
C ASP A 124 4.73 20.44 13.28
#